data_AF-A0A7C5SXU1-F1
#
_entry.id   AF-A0A7C5SXU1-F1
#
_cell.length_a   1.000
_cell.length_b   1.000
_cell.length_c   1.000
_cell.angle_alpha   90.00
_cell.angle_beta   90.00
_cell.angle_gamma   90.00
#
_symmetry.space_group_name_H-M   'P 1'
#
loop_
_entity.id
_entity.type
_entity.pdbx_description
1 polymer ?
#
loop_
_entity_poly.entity_id
_entity_poly.type
_entity_poly.pdbx_seq_one_letter_code
_entity_poly.pdbx_strand_id
1 'polypeptide(L)'
;MRKSLLLLPFGVALAQPVIEPNFADRLFPYITYGEVWSGTPAVSKDVAIPNVLIVYGSKEDPEVVAQAGKIAFYLGQWAEDIGFGVEEVKQSKIPPLLVSDNQLKNLQWKNIIVVGTNNNVVKELGLTFEKPTIKMVEKDGKKILVVGGANKEQTIQSAKYLADVRLNFKAGAYRTFFSFVALRGYIEKGEFDAALRLVRSPLGISACGKNMALAAPMVAQWPDDIKAVVKKRNAILYQELPKTLEEKDKEKAVALWKDAMLTCYQCHQGIGIPQLRKFKPVEEIHAKHQRIAESFGLSCTACHAGQTQIRGY
;
A
#
# COMPACT_ATOMS: atom_id res chain seq x y z
N MET A 1 -20.55 -48.84 18.33
CA MET A 1 -19.37 -48.24 17.68
C MET A 1 -19.79 -46.98 16.94
N ARG A 2 -19.62 -45.79 17.54
CA ARG A 2 -19.87 -44.50 16.90
C ARG A 2 -18.64 -44.13 16.05
N LYS A 3 -18.80 -44.05 14.74
CA LYS A 3 -17.78 -43.52 13.81
C LYS A 3 -17.79 -42.00 13.93
N SER A 4 -16.74 -41.43 14.48
CA SER A 4 -16.49 -39.98 14.46
C SER A 4 -16.03 -39.59 13.06
N LEU A 5 -16.87 -38.84 12.33
CA LEU A 5 -16.48 -38.13 11.12
C LEU A 5 -15.48 -37.03 11.53
N LEU A 6 -14.22 -37.18 11.15
CA LEU A 6 -13.24 -36.10 11.17
C LEU A 6 -13.66 -35.05 10.14
N LEU A 7 -14.31 -33.99 10.60
CA LEU A 7 -14.45 -32.74 9.85
C LEU A 7 -13.06 -32.10 9.76
N LEU A 8 -12.34 -32.42 8.69
CA LEU A 8 -11.17 -31.65 8.28
C LEU A 8 -11.63 -30.21 7.98
N PRO A 9 -11.00 -29.18 8.55
CA PRO A 9 -11.28 -27.81 8.15
C PRO A 9 -10.74 -27.64 6.72
N PHE A 10 -11.64 -27.63 5.74
CA PHE A 10 -11.38 -27.07 4.42
C PHE A 10 -11.22 -25.56 4.56
N GLY A 11 -10.09 -25.13 5.15
CA GLY A 11 -9.55 -23.82 4.84
C GLY A 11 -9.06 -23.91 3.40
N VAL A 12 -9.81 -23.34 2.46
CA VAL A 12 -9.30 -23.11 1.10
C VAL A 12 -8.13 -22.15 1.24
N ALA A 13 -6.94 -22.68 1.49
CA ALA A 13 -5.70 -21.97 1.26
C ALA A 13 -5.64 -21.77 -0.26
N LEU A 14 -6.23 -20.69 -0.75
CA LEU A 14 -6.03 -20.24 -2.13
C LEU A 14 -4.52 -20.10 -2.29
N ALA A 15 -3.90 -21.05 -2.98
CA ALA A 15 -2.47 -21.05 -3.23
C ALA A 15 -2.08 -19.66 -3.75
N GLN A 16 -1.10 -19.01 -3.10
CA GLN A 16 -0.63 -17.71 -3.58
C GLN A 16 -0.17 -17.87 -5.03
N PRO A 17 -0.45 -16.90 -5.92
CA PRO A 17 0.05 -16.97 -7.28
C PRO A 17 1.57 -17.04 -7.28
N VAL A 18 2.12 -17.73 -8.28
CA VAL A 18 3.56 -17.75 -8.52
C VAL A 18 3.99 -16.33 -8.90
N ILE A 19 5.03 -15.82 -8.24
CA ILE A 19 5.55 -14.48 -8.51
C ILE A 19 6.89 -14.61 -9.23
N GLU A 20 6.96 -14.11 -10.47
CA GLU A 20 8.14 -14.25 -11.34
C GLU A 20 8.62 -12.88 -11.83
N PRO A 21 9.90 -12.52 -11.66
CA PRO A 21 10.83 -13.08 -10.68
C PRO A 21 10.30 -12.88 -9.24
N ASN A 22 10.94 -13.55 -8.28
CA ASN A 22 10.59 -13.42 -6.87
C ASN A 22 10.46 -11.94 -6.45
N PHE A 23 9.36 -11.63 -5.76
CA PHE A 23 9.02 -10.28 -5.29
C PHE A 23 8.75 -9.23 -6.38
N ALA A 24 8.57 -9.61 -7.64
CA ALA A 24 8.19 -8.68 -8.71
C ALA A 24 6.96 -7.83 -8.34
N ASP A 25 5.94 -8.46 -7.76
CA ASP A 25 4.73 -7.82 -7.24
C ASP A 25 5.01 -6.74 -6.17
N ARG A 26 6.16 -6.79 -5.48
CA ARG A 26 6.56 -5.81 -4.47
C ARG A 26 7.41 -4.70 -5.04
N LEU A 27 8.30 -5.04 -5.98
CA LEU A 27 9.32 -4.16 -6.54
C LEU A 27 8.86 -3.41 -7.79
N PHE A 28 7.73 -3.80 -8.39
CA PHE A 28 7.18 -3.12 -9.54
C PHE A 28 6.91 -1.63 -9.24
N PRO A 29 7.25 -0.70 -10.16
CA PRO A 29 7.15 0.75 -9.91
C PRO A 29 5.72 1.25 -10.12
N TYR A 30 4.81 0.90 -9.20
CA TYR A 30 3.38 1.24 -9.29
C TYR A 30 3.10 2.75 -9.30
N ILE A 31 3.85 3.50 -8.50
CA ILE A 31 3.75 4.96 -8.36
C ILE A 31 5.10 5.60 -8.61
N THR A 32 5.08 6.91 -8.85
CA THR A 32 6.25 7.79 -8.81
C THR A 32 5.87 9.02 -8.00
N TYR A 33 6.87 9.77 -7.56
CA TYR A 33 6.66 11.07 -6.94
C TYR A 33 6.95 12.16 -7.96
N GLY A 34 6.04 13.12 -8.06
CA GLY A 34 6.14 14.22 -9.03
C GLY A 34 5.58 15.53 -8.48
N GLU A 35 5.72 16.58 -9.28
CA GLU A 35 5.02 17.83 -9.09
C GLU A 35 3.71 17.79 -9.88
N VAL A 36 2.63 18.25 -9.26
CA VAL A 36 1.29 18.35 -9.88
C VAL A 36 0.74 19.75 -9.70
N TRP A 37 -0.23 20.11 -10.53
CA TRP A 37 -0.85 21.45 -10.52
C TRP A 37 0.17 22.59 -10.76
N SER A 38 1.29 22.27 -11.42
CA SER A 38 2.34 23.23 -11.81
C SER A 38 1.74 24.39 -12.59
N GLY A 39 2.16 25.61 -12.26
CA GLY A 39 1.61 26.84 -12.85
C GLY A 39 0.29 27.30 -12.21
N THR A 40 -0.15 26.69 -11.11
CA THR A 40 -1.30 27.15 -10.31
C THR A 40 -0.89 27.43 -8.85
N PRO A 41 -1.68 28.20 -8.07
CA PRO A 41 -1.49 28.35 -6.63
C PRO A 41 -1.62 27.04 -5.83
N ALA A 42 -2.18 25.97 -6.43
CA ALA A 42 -2.34 24.66 -5.83
C ALA A 42 -1.16 23.71 -6.12
N VAL A 43 -0.06 24.24 -6.68
CA VAL A 43 1.14 23.44 -6.97
C VAL A 43 1.56 22.63 -5.76
N SER A 44 1.70 21.32 -5.99
CA SER A 44 2.05 20.37 -4.94
C SER A 44 3.21 19.52 -5.42
N LYS A 45 4.30 19.50 -4.64
CA LYS A 45 5.49 18.69 -4.90
C LYS A 45 5.39 17.36 -4.15
N ASP A 46 6.15 16.37 -4.61
CA ASP A 46 6.24 15.05 -3.95
C ASP A 46 4.91 14.32 -3.81
N VAL A 47 4.05 14.54 -4.79
CA VAL A 47 2.75 13.91 -4.88
C VAL A 47 2.90 12.52 -5.49
N ALA A 48 2.37 11.51 -4.80
CA ALA A 48 2.33 10.15 -5.30
C ALA A 48 1.34 10.07 -6.47
N ILE A 49 1.84 9.80 -7.67
CA ILE A 49 1.02 9.66 -8.89
C ILE A 49 1.21 8.28 -9.50
N PRO A 50 0.20 7.73 -10.21
CA PRO A 50 0.35 6.45 -10.91
C PRO A 50 1.53 6.52 -11.90
N ASN A 51 2.39 5.49 -11.88
CA ASN A 51 3.52 5.35 -12.80
C ASN A 51 3.31 4.17 -13.77
N VAL A 52 2.07 3.66 -13.82
CA VAL A 52 1.68 2.48 -14.60
C VAL A 52 0.33 2.74 -15.27
N LEU A 53 0.12 2.16 -16.45
CA LEU A 53 -1.22 1.95 -17.00
C LEU A 53 -1.69 0.53 -16.67
N ILE A 54 -2.97 0.38 -16.40
CA ILE A 54 -3.59 -0.94 -16.26
C ILE A 54 -4.26 -1.28 -17.58
N VAL A 55 -3.92 -2.45 -18.11
CA VAL A 55 -4.28 -2.88 -19.44
C VAL A 55 -5.11 -4.15 -19.33
N TYR A 56 -6.27 -4.17 -19.99
CA TYR A 56 -7.09 -5.37 -20.15
C TYR A 56 -7.26 -5.71 -21.62
N GLY A 57 -7.49 -6.98 -21.93
CA GLY A 57 -7.80 -7.41 -23.29
C GLY A 57 -9.21 -7.00 -23.70
N SER A 58 -9.36 -6.45 -24.91
CA SER A 58 -10.70 -6.10 -25.44
C SER A 58 -11.61 -7.32 -25.65
N LYS A 59 -11.03 -8.53 -25.63
CA LYS A 59 -11.73 -9.83 -25.75
C LYS A 59 -11.66 -10.65 -24.47
N GLU A 60 -11.25 -10.04 -23.36
CA GLU A 60 -11.14 -10.71 -22.09
C GLU A 60 -12.52 -10.94 -21.46
N ASP A 61 -12.66 -11.96 -20.63
CA ASP A 61 -13.89 -12.21 -19.88
C ASP A 61 -14.25 -10.98 -19.00
N PRO A 62 -15.52 -10.54 -18.97
CA PRO A 62 -15.94 -9.38 -18.19
C PRO A 62 -15.56 -9.44 -16.70
N GLU A 63 -15.53 -10.62 -16.08
CA GLU A 63 -15.12 -10.78 -14.68
C GLU A 63 -13.63 -10.47 -14.48
N VAL A 64 -12.79 -10.80 -15.46
CA VAL A 64 -11.36 -10.47 -15.44
C VAL A 64 -11.16 -8.97 -15.69
N VAL A 65 -11.93 -8.36 -16.61
CA VAL A 65 -11.93 -6.91 -16.82
C VAL A 65 -12.34 -6.17 -15.54
N ALA A 66 -13.34 -6.68 -14.81
CA ALA A 66 -13.73 -6.13 -13.52
C ALA A 66 -12.57 -6.20 -12.49
N GLN A 67 -11.74 -7.26 -12.52
CA GLN A 67 -10.53 -7.30 -11.67
C GLN A 67 -9.50 -6.25 -12.08
N ALA A 68 -9.33 -5.95 -13.37
CA ALA A 68 -8.48 -4.84 -13.82
C ALA A 68 -8.97 -3.49 -13.27
N GLY A 69 -10.30 -3.26 -13.28
CA GLY A 69 -10.92 -2.11 -12.62
C GLY A 69 -10.66 -2.06 -11.11
N LYS A 70 -10.70 -3.20 -10.44
CA LYS A 70 -10.40 -3.30 -8.99
C LYS A 70 -8.93 -2.96 -8.68
N ILE A 71 -7.99 -3.43 -9.50
CA ILE A 71 -6.56 -3.06 -9.43
C ILE A 71 -6.42 -1.54 -9.61
N ALA A 72 -7.12 -0.94 -10.59
CA ALA A 72 -7.09 0.50 -10.84
C ALA A 72 -7.64 1.30 -9.67
N PHE A 73 -8.76 0.85 -9.09
CA PHE A 73 -9.33 1.46 -7.91
C PHE A 73 -8.33 1.50 -6.74
N TYR A 74 -7.71 0.37 -6.38
CA TYR A 74 -6.76 0.37 -5.26
C TYR A 74 -5.47 1.12 -5.54
N LEU A 75 -5.01 1.15 -6.78
CA LEU A 75 -3.88 2.00 -7.16
C LEU A 75 -4.23 3.49 -7.06
N GLY A 76 -5.42 3.89 -7.48
CA GLY A 76 -5.94 5.25 -7.29
C GLY A 76 -6.10 5.61 -5.80
N GLN A 77 -6.45 4.62 -4.95
CA GLN A 77 -6.41 4.77 -3.50
C GLN A 77 -5.01 4.77 -2.89
N TRP A 78 -3.95 4.48 -3.65
CA TRP A 78 -2.58 4.67 -3.18
C TRP A 78 -2.06 6.04 -3.62
N ALA A 79 -2.33 6.43 -4.86
CA ALA A 79 -2.02 7.75 -5.36
C ALA A 79 -2.71 8.87 -4.54
N GLU A 80 -2.11 10.04 -4.58
CA GLU A 80 -2.63 11.29 -4.03
C GLU A 80 -3.24 12.17 -5.13
N ASP A 81 -2.74 12.04 -6.37
CA ASP A 81 -3.23 12.72 -7.56
C ASP A 81 -3.03 11.82 -8.80
N ILE A 82 -3.65 12.15 -9.92
CA ILE A 82 -3.47 11.41 -11.19
C ILE A 82 -2.35 11.98 -12.07
N GLY A 83 -1.72 13.09 -11.68
CA GLY A 83 -0.44 13.52 -12.26
C GLY A 83 -0.55 14.42 -13.49
N PHE A 84 -1.54 15.32 -13.56
CA PHE A 84 -1.65 16.30 -14.64
C PHE A 84 -1.25 17.71 -14.18
N GLY A 85 -0.82 18.54 -15.13
CA GLY A 85 -0.57 19.96 -14.97
C GLY A 85 -1.50 20.81 -15.83
N VAL A 86 -1.23 22.13 -15.85
CA VAL A 86 -2.04 23.10 -16.60
C VAL A 86 -2.01 22.82 -18.10
N GLU A 87 -0.88 22.35 -18.65
CA GLU A 87 -0.75 22.07 -20.07
C GLU A 87 -1.54 20.84 -20.50
N GLU A 88 -1.55 19.77 -19.68
CA GLU A 88 -2.39 18.59 -19.90
C GLU A 88 -3.88 18.93 -19.87
N VAL A 89 -4.30 19.81 -18.94
CA VAL A 89 -5.70 20.29 -18.85
C VAL A 89 -6.07 21.13 -20.06
N LYS A 90 -5.21 22.08 -20.48
CA LYS A 90 -5.44 22.89 -21.69
C LYS A 90 -5.61 22.02 -22.94
N GLN A 91 -4.88 20.91 -23.00
CA GLN A 91 -4.98 19.95 -24.10
C GLN A 91 -6.15 18.96 -23.94
N SER A 92 -6.93 19.05 -22.85
CA SER A 92 -7.98 18.10 -22.49
C SER A 92 -7.49 16.65 -22.44
N LYS A 93 -6.22 16.45 -22.07
CA LYS A 93 -5.55 15.15 -21.98
C LYS A 93 -5.43 14.74 -20.51
N ILE A 94 -6.53 14.28 -19.94
CA ILE A 94 -6.46 13.58 -18.65
C ILE A 94 -5.94 12.17 -18.93
N PRO A 95 -4.75 11.77 -18.41
CA PRO A 95 -4.19 10.47 -18.71
C PRO A 95 -5.09 9.36 -18.12
N PRO A 96 -5.45 8.33 -18.91
CA PRO A 96 -6.25 7.23 -18.40
C PRO A 96 -5.40 6.35 -17.48
N LEU A 97 -6.01 5.81 -16.42
CA LEU A 97 -5.36 4.81 -15.57
C LEU A 97 -5.63 3.37 -16.05
N LEU A 98 -6.81 3.13 -16.64
CA LEU A 98 -7.26 1.85 -17.14
C LEU A 98 -7.57 1.98 -18.63
N VAL A 99 -6.97 1.12 -19.45
CA VAL A 99 -7.11 1.12 -20.91
C VAL A 99 -7.22 -0.30 -21.45
N SER A 100 -7.85 -0.44 -22.61
CA SER A 100 -7.81 -1.68 -23.38
C SER A 100 -6.46 -1.85 -24.09
N ASP A 101 -6.11 -3.09 -24.42
CA ASP A 101 -4.95 -3.44 -25.24
C ASP A 101 -4.97 -2.81 -26.65
N ASN A 102 -6.15 -2.48 -27.18
CA ASN A 102 -6.30 -1.72 -28.42
C ASN A 102 -5.94 -0.24 -28.25
N GLN A 103 -6.38 0.39 -27.15
CA GLN A 103 -6.04 1.78 -26.84
C GLN A 103 -4.55 1.95 -26.54
N LEU A 104 -3.93 0.95 -25.89
CA LEU A 104 -2.52 0.98 -25.52
C LEU A 104 -1.57 1.26 -26.71
N LYS A 105 -1.92 0.80 -27.92
CA LYS A 105 -1.11 0.99 -29.14
C LYS A 105 -0.85 2.46 -29.47
N ASN A 106 -1.75 3.34 -29.05
CA ASN A 106 -1.69 4.78 -29.32
C ASN A 106 -1.21 5.59 -28.11
N LEU A 107 -0.72 4.93 -27.06
CA LEU A 107 -0.27 5.57 -25.83
C LEU A 107 1.22 5.33 -25.62
N GLN A 108 1.92 6.37 -25.17
CA GLN A 108 3.27 6.22 -24.65
C GLN A 108 3.21 5.67 -23.22
N TRP A 109 4.01 4.66 -22.94
CA TRP A 109 4.05 4.03 -21.63
C TRP A 109 5.44 3.47 -21.33
N LYS A 110 5.82 3.55 -20.06
CA LYS A 110 7.06 2.97 -19.52
C LYS A 110 6.78 1.72 -18.69
N ASN A 111 5.71 1.74 -17.91
CA ASN A 111 5.31 0.60 -17.08
C ASN A 111 3.82 0.29 -17.28
N ILE A 112 3.46 -0.99 -17.34
CA ILE A 112 2.07 -1.43 -17.42
C ILE A 112 1.79 -2.65 -16.56
N ILE A 113 0.56 -2.77 -16.09
CA ILE A 113 0.00 -4.00 -15.52
C ILE A 113 -0.97 -4.58 -16.53
N VAL A 114 -0.68 -5.75 -17.07
CA VAL A 114 -1.55 -6.43 -18.04
C VAL A 114 -2.36 -7.49 -17.30
N VAL A 115 -3.68 -7.35 -17.31
CA VAL A 115 -4.60 -8.25 -16.61
C VAL A 115 -5.31 -9.13 -17.63
N GLY A 116 -5.19 -10.45 -17.43
CA GLY A 116 -5.75 -11.44 -18.35
C GLY A 116 -4.74 -11.98 -19.35
N THR A 117 -5.16 -12.99 -20.11
CA THR A 117 -4.35 -13.72 -21.09
C THR A 117 -4.83 -13.52 -22.52
N ASN A 118 -6.06 -13.01 -22.72
CA ASN A 118 -6.68 -12.76 -24.01
C ASN A 118 -6.46 -11.32 -24.48
N ASN A 119 -5.20 -10.90 -24.55
CA ASN A 119 -4.81 -9.56 -24.99
C ASN A 119 -3.58 -9.62 -25.91
N ASN A 120 -3.38 -8.55 -26.69
CA ASN A 120 -2.28 -8.47 -27.65
C ASN A 120 -0.90 -8.52 -26.97
N VAL A 121 -0.74 -7.92 -25.78
CA VAL A 121 0.55 -7.87 -25.08
C VAL A 121 1.02 -9.27 -24.68
N VAL A 122 0.15 -10.10 -24.10
CA VAL A 122 0.47 -11.48 -23.71
C VAL A 122 0.86 -12.33 -24.93
N LYS A 123 0.14 -12.16 -26.05
CA LYS A 123 0.43 -12.85 -27.31
C LYS A 123 1.79 -12.44 -27.88
N GLU A 124 2.09 -11.15 -27.92
CA GLU A 124 3.37 -10.62 -28.41
C GLU A 124 4.56 -11.03 -27.55
N LEU A 125 4.34 -11.25 -26.25
CA LEU A 125 5.35 -11.77 -25.33
C LEU A 125 5.47 -13.30 -25.38
N GLY A 126 4.61 -14.00 -26.12
CA GLY A 126 4.60 -15.47 -26.21
C GLY A 126 4.38 -16.16 -24.86
N LEU A 127 3.65 -15.52 -23.94
CA LEU A 127 3.47 -16.04 -22.59
C LEU A 127 2.35 -17.07 -22.51
N THR A 128 2.63 -18.18 -21.83
CA THR A 128 1.66 -19.19 -21.43
C THR A 128 1.72 -19.37 -19.92
N PHE A 129 0.64 -19.91 -19.34
CA PHE A 129 0.49 -20.03 -17.90
C PHE A 129 -0.06 -21.41 -17.56
N GLU A 130 0.59 -22.09 -16.61
CA GLU A 130 0.12 -23.38 -16.07
C GLU A 130 -0.57 -23.21 -14.70
N LYS A 131 -0.31 -22.08 -14.03
CA LYS A 131 -0.74 -21.77 -12.67
C LYS A 131 -1.12 -20.29 -12.57
N PRO A 132 -1.88 -19.86 -11.54
CA PRO A 132 -2.05 -18.44 -11.22
C PRO A 132 -0.67 -17.79 -11.06
N THR A 133 -0.35 -16.79 -11.88
CA THR A 133 0.98 -16.19 -11.95
C THR A 133 0.90 -14.66 -12.06
N ILE A 134 1.83 -13.98 -11.38
CA ILE A 134 2.17 -12.58 -11.61
C ILE A 134 3.60 -12.55 -12.14
N LYS A 135 3.77 -12.19 -13.40
CA LYS A 135 5.04 -12.24 -14.12
C LYS A 135 5.47 -10.84 -14.56
N MET A 136 6.60 -10.35 -14.09
CA MET A 136 7.23 -9.14 -14.60
C MET A 136 8.19 -9.51 -15.73
N VAL A 137 7.98 -8.87 -16.88
CA VAL A 137 8.85 -8.91 -18.05
C VAL A 137 9.40 -7.51 -18.28
N GLU A 138 10.69 -7.42 -18.57
CA GLU A 138 11.33 -6.18 -19.02
C GLU A 138 11.69 -6.34 -20.49
N LYS A 139 11.25 -5.39 -21.32
CA LYS A 139 11.47 -5.40 -22.77
C LYS A 139 11.61 -3.97 -23.26
N ASP A 140 12.68 -3.68 -24.00
CA ASP A 140 12.93 -2.35 -24.61
C ASP A 140 12.87 -1.19 -23.60
N GLY A 141 13.40 -1.40 -22.39
CA GLY A 141 13.39 -0.41 -21.30
C GLY A 141 12.00 -0.20 -20.64
N LYS A 142 11.00 -1.00 -21.03
CA LYS A 142 9.66 -0.98 -20.47
C LYS A 142 9.43 -2.16 -19.52
N LYS A 143 8.68 -1.93 -18.46
CA LYS A 143 8.34 -2.95 -17.46
C LYS A 143 6.87 -3.36 -17.56
N ILE A 144 6.62 -4.66 -17.69
CA ILE A 144 5.30 -5.23 -17.93
C ILE A 144 5.02 -6.22 -16.81
N LEU A 145 4.06 -5.94 -15.94
CA LEU A 145 3.58 -6.87 -14.92
C LEU A 145 2.33 -7.59 -15.44
N VAL A 146 2.49 -8.82 -15.91
CA VAL A 146 1.41 -9.65 -16.40
C VAL A 146 0.76 -10.42 -15.25
N VAL A 147 -0.56 -10.35 -15.16
CA VAL A 147 -1.40 -10.98 -14.15
C VAL A 147 -2.29 -11.99 -14.86
N GLY A 148 -1.93 -13.26 -14.78
CA GLY A 148 -2.53 -14.32 -15.60
C GLY A 148 -2.68 -15.66 -14.87
N GLY A 149 -3.18 -16.64 -15.62
CA GLY A 149 -3.39 -18.01 -15.18
C GLY A 149 -3.77 -18.89 -16.38
N ALA A 150 -3.78 -20.21 -16.18
CA ALA A 150 -4.12 -21.15 -17.26
C ALA A 150 -5.57 -21.01 -17.77
N ASN A 151 -6.45 -20.46 -16.93
CA ASN A 151 -7.86 -20.24 -17.22
C ASN A 151 -8.39 -18.98 -16.51
N LYS A 152 -9.69 -18.71 -16.69
CA LYS A 152 -10.38 -17.55 -16.10
C LYS A 152 -10.23 -17.53 -14.58
N GLU A 153 -10.50 -18.64 -13.91
CA GLU A 153 -10.52 -18.75 -12.45
C GLU A 153 -9.13 -18.47 -11.87
N GLN A 154 -8.08 -19.03 -12.47
CA GLN A 154 -6.70 -18.78 -12.06
C GLN A 154 -6.27 -17.32 -12.33
N THR A 155 -6.71 -16.73 -13.44
CA THR A 155 -6.45 -15.31 -13.74
C THR A 155 -7.10 -14.41 -12.69
N ILE A 156 -8.38 -14.67 -12.35
CA ILE A 156 -9.09 -13.95 -11.30
C ILE A 156 -8.39 -14.11 -9.95
N GLN A 157 -7.86 -15.30 -9.63
CA GLN A 157 -7.10 -15.54 -8.42
C GLN A 157 -5.83 -14.68 -8.34
N SER A 158 -5.03 -14.62 -9.41
CA SER A 158 -3.84 -13.75 -9.50
C SER A 158 -4.21 -12.28 -9.36
N ALA A 159 -5.28 -11.84 -10.02
CA ALA A 159 -5.74 -10.46 -10.00
C ALA A 159 -6.29 -10.04 -8.63
N LYS A 160 -7.06 -10.90 -7.96
CA LYS A 160 -7.51 -10.69 -6.58
C LYS A 160 -6.33 -10.59 -5.63
N TYR A 161 -5.32 -11.44 -5.77
CA TYR A 161 -4.12 -11.32 -4.95
C TYR A 161 -3.42 -9.97 -5.14
N LEU A 162 -3.20 -9.54 -6.39
CA LEU A 162 -2.56 -8.25 -6.65
C LEU A 162 -3.38 -7.08 -6.09
N ALA A 163 -4.70 -7.09 -6.32
CA ALA A 163 -5.60 -6.05 -5.84
C ALA A 163 -5.71 -6.04 -4.30
N ASP A 164 -6.18 -7.15 -3.72
CA ASP A 164 -6.64 -7.23 -2.32
C ASP A 164 -5.49 -7.40 -1.33
N VAL A 165 -4.44 -8.12 -1.73
CA VAL A 165 -3.32 -8.45 -0.83
C VAL A 165 -2.16 -7.47 -1.01
N ARG A 166 -1.91 -7.00 -2.24
CA ARG A 166 -0.76 -6.12 -2.52
C ARG A 166 -1.13 -4.65 -2.58
N LEU A 167 -1.97 -4.25 -3.52
CA LEU A 167 -2.26 -2.83 -3.74
C LEU A 167 -3.08 -2.24 -2.60
N ASN A 168 -4.14 -2.91 -2.17
CA ASN A 168 -4.94 -2.48 -1.02
C ASN A 168 -4.07 -2.33 0.25
N PHE A 169 -3.17 -3.30 0.49
CA PHE A 169 -2.24 -3.19 1.61
C PHE A 169 -1.32 -1.98 1.46
N LYS A 170 -0.69 -1.78 0.29
CA LYS A 170 0.23 -0.64 0.07
C LYS A 170 -0.49 0.71 0.19
N ALA A 171 -1.67 0.83 -0.40
CA ALA A 171 -2.53 2.01 -0.31
C ALA A 171 -2.78 2.40 1.15
N GLY A 172 -3.19 1.46 1.99
CA GLY A 172 -3.37 1.71 3.42
C GLY A 172 -2.05 1.98 4.15
N ALA A 173 -1.05 1.12 3.98
CA ALA A 173 0.15 1.12 4.79
C ALA A 173 0.97 2.40 4.63
N TYR A 174 1.16 2.87 3.40
CA TYR A 174 1.90 4.11 3.17
C TYR A 174 1.14 5.35 3.64
N ARG A 175 -0.18 5.42 3.42
CA ARG A 175 -1.01 6.50 3.97
C ARG A 175 -0.91 6.56 5.50
N THR A 176 -0.96 5.41 6.16
CA THR A 176 -0.77 5.31 7.61
C THR A 176 0.63 5.70 8.06
N PHE A 177 1.66 5.26 7.34
CA PHE A 177 3.05 5.60 7.63
C PHE A 177 3.28 7.11 7.57
N PHE A 178 2.85 7.77 6.49
CA PHE A 178 2.96 9.22 6.33
C PHE A 178 2.09 10.00 7.34
N SER A 179 0.86 9.53 7.59
CA SER A 179 -0.02 10.12 8.61
C SER A 179 0.58 10.02 10.01
N PHE A 180 1.31 8.95 10.31
CA PHE A 180 1.94 8.80 11.61
C PHE A 180 3.05 9.83 11.84
N VAL A 181 3.79 10.21 10.79
CA VAL A 181 4.77 11.32 10.85
C VAL A 181 4.07 12.67 10.97
N ALA A 182 3.06 12.92 10.14
CA ALA A 182 2.31 14.17 10.19
C ALA A 182 1.68 14.37 11.57
N LEU A 183 1.20 13.30 12.22
CA LEU A 183 0.72 13.34 13.60
C LEU A 183 1.78 13.88 14.56
N ARG A 184 3.05 13.46 14.44
CA ARG A 184 4.13 14.01 15.25
C ARG A 184 4.28 15.51 15.02
N GLY A 185 4.27 15.92 13.76
CA GLY A 185 4.34 17.33 13.36
C GLY A 185 3.23 18.17 14.00
N TYR A 186 1.99 17.74 13.86
CA TYR A 186 0.83 18.43 14.44
C TYR A 186 0.91 18.56 15.97
N ILE A 187 1.30 17.48 16.67
CA ILE A 187 1.52 17.53 18.13
C ILE A 187 2.60 18.54 18.49
N GLU A 188 3.71 18.57 17.73
CA GLU A 188 4.83 19.47 18.00
C GLU A 188 4.46 20.95 17.79
N LYS A 189 3.60 21.24 16.81
CA LYS A 189 3.07 22.58 16.55
C LYS A 189 1.91 22.98 17.46
N GLY A 190 1.41 22.08 18.32
CA GLY A 190 0.23 22.34 19.15
C GLY A 190 -1.07 22.35 18.36
N GLU A 191 -1.08 21.78 17.15
CA GLU A 191 -2.25 21.66 16.28
C GLU A 191 -3.10 20.43 16.67
N PHE A 192 -3.57 20.42 17.92
CA PHE A 192 -4.24 19.26 18.52
C PHE A 192 -5.51 18.83 17.78
N ASP A 193 -6.29 19.77 17.25
CA ASP A 193 -7.50 19.44 16.49
C ASP A 193 -7.18 18.74 15.16
N ALA A 194 -6.11 19.17 14.48
CA ALA A 194 -5.64 18.53 13.25
C ALA A 194 -5.08 17.12 13.55
N ALA A 195 -4.29 16.99 14.61
CA ALA A 195 -3.81 15.71 15.12
C ALA A 195 -4.96 14.75 15.42
N LEU A 196 -6.00 15.22 16.14
CA LEU A 196 -7.16 14.42 16.52
C LEU A 196 -7.97 13.98 15.29
N ARG A 197 -8.20 14.89 14.33
CA ARG A 197 -8.84 14.56 13.05
C ARG A 197 -8.05 13.50 12.28
N LEU A 198 -6.72 13.58 12.26
CA LEU A 198 -5.86 12.61 11.59
C LEU A 198 -5.95 11.22 12.24
N VAL A 199 -5.95 11.15 13.58
CA VAL A 199 -6.11 9.88 14.31
C VAL A 199 -7.47 9.24 14.05
N ARG A 200 -8.54 10.05 14.06
CA ARG A 200 -9.92 9.58 13.87
C ARG A 200 -10.25 9.25 12.41
N SER A 201 -9.54 9.85 11.46
CA SER A 201 -9.80 9.68 10.03
C SER A 201 -9.70 8.21 9.59
N PRO A 202 -10.64 7.72 8.76
CA PRO A 202 -10.51 6.41 8.12
C PRO A 202 -9.29 6.34 7.17
N LEU A 203 -8.82 7.48 6.68
CA LEU A 203 -7.67 7.60 5.78
C LEU A 203 -6.36 7.92 6.51
N GLY A 204 -6.39 8.18 7.82
CA GLY A 204 -5.22 8.51 8.63
C GLY A 204 -4.43 7.27 9.06
N ILE A 205 -4.41 6.99 10.37
CA ILE A 205 -3.55 5.95 10.97
C ILE A 205 -4.20 4.54 10.92
N SER A 206 -4.95 4.24 9.85
CA SER A 206 -5.87 3.09 9.79
C SER A 206 -5.21 1.74 9.50
N ALA A 207 -4.16 1.66 8.69
CA ALA A 207 -3.75 0.41 8.06
C ALA A 207 -2.94 -0.56 8.92
N CYS A 208 -2.27 -0.08 9.98
CA CYS A 208 -1.62 -0.97 10.93
C CYS A 208 -2.49 -1.21 12.17
N GLY A 209 -3.39 -0.29 12.54
CA GLY A 209 -4.26 -0.49 13.71
C GLY A 209 -5.60 -1.11 13.38
N LYS A 210 -6.35 -0.55 12.42
CA LYS A 210 -7.68 -1.09 12.05
C LYS A 210 -7.52 -2.43 11.33
N ASN A 211 -6.57 -2.58 10.41
CA ASN A 211 -6.37 -3.87 9.76
C ASN A 211 -5.84 -4.94 10.73
N MET A 212 -5.01 -4.59 11.72
CA MET A 212 -4.58 -5.57 12.72
C MET A 212 -5.67 -5.88 13.75
N ALA A 213 -6.53 -4.90 14.06
CA ALA A 213 -7.75 -5.15 14.84
C ALA A 213 -8.75 -6.04 14.07
N LEU A 214 -8.86 -5.88 12.75
CA LEU A 214 -9.67 -6.76 11.90
C LEU A 214 -9.04 -8.16 11.74
N ALA A 215 -7.72 -8.24 11.77
CA ALA A 215 -7.02 -9.52 11.80
C ALA A 215 -7.17 -10.23 13.16
N ALA A 216 -7.70 -9.58 14.21
CA ALA A 216 -7.78 -10.13 15.58
C ALA A 216 -8.25 -11.60 15.69
N PRO A 217 -9.22 -12.09 14.89
CA PRO A 217 -9.57 -13.52 14.88
C PRO A 217 -8.41 -14.44 14.46
N MET A 218 -7.55 -14.00 13.54
CA MET A 218 -6.32 -14.68 13.14
C MET A 218 -5.18 -14.48 14.16
N VAL A 219 -5.25 -13.42 14.98
CA VAL A 219 -4.31 -13.12 16.07
C VAL A 219 -4.62 -13.97 17.32
N ALA A 220 -5.80 -14.61 17.41
CA ALA A 220 -6.15 -15.47 18.55
C ALA A 220 -5.13 -16.58 18.81
N GLN A 221 -4.49 -17.09 17.75
CA GLN A 221 -3.46 -18.13 17.80
C GLN A 221 -2.04 -17.58 17.98
N TRP A 222 -1.84 -16.25 18.00
CA TRP A 222 -0.52 -15.68 18.19
C TRP A 222 -0.04 -15.88 19.65
N PRO A 223 1.28 -16.04 19.84
CA PRO A 223 1.94 -15.92 21.13
C PRO A 223 1.52 -14.66 21.92
N ASP A 224 1.47 -14.78 23.26
CA ASP A 224 0.94 -13.74 24.15
C ASP A 224 1.78 -12.47 24.17
N ASP A 225 3.09 -12.57 23.94
CA ASP A 225 4.01 -11.46 23.76
C ASP A 225 3.61 -10.59 22.55
N ILE A 226 3.27 -11.22 21.42
CA ILE A 226 2.83 -10.50 20.22
C ILE A 226 1.46 -9.86 20.46
N LYS A 227 0.53 -10.58 21.10
CA LYS A 227 -0.80 -10.04 21.47
C LYS A 227 -0.66 -8.81 22.37
N ALA A 228 0.27 -8.84 23.33
CA ALA A 228 0.53 -7.71 24.21
C ALA A 228 1.01 -6.46 23.44
N VAL A 229 1.92 -6.62 22.48
CA VAL A 229 2.40 -5.52 21.62
C VAL A 229 1.25 -4.92 20.80
N VAL A 230 0.44 -5.75 20.15
CA VAL A 230 -0.71 -5.28 19.34
C VAL A 230 -1.76 -4.58 20.22
N LYS A 231 -2.06 -5.14 21.40
CA LYS A 231 -3.00 -4.55 22.35
C LYS A 231 -2.51 -3.19 22.84
N LYS A 232 -1.23 -3.09 23.24
CA LYS A 232 -0.61 -1.82 23.65
C LYS A 232 -0.70 -0.77 22.55
N ARG A 233 -0.32 -1.13 21.32
CA ARG A 233 -0.39 -0.23 20.16
C ARG A 233 -1.80 0.32 19.92
N ASN A 234 -2.80 -0.56 19.97
CA ASN A 234 -4.19 -0.18 19.71
C ASN A 234 -4.77 0.68 20.84
N ALA A 235 -4.43 0.39 22.09
CA ALA A 235 -4.82 1.23 23.23
C ALA A 235 -4.26 2.65 23.09
N ILE A 236 -2.96 2.77 22.78
CA ILE A 236 -2.32 4.05 22.55
C ILE A 236 -3.02 4.83 21.42
N LEU A 237 -3.14 4.23 20.23
CA LEU A 237 -3.60 4.96 19.05
C LEU A 237 -5.09 5.31 19.08
N TYR A 238 -5.93 4.48 19.70
CA TYR A 238 -7.39 4.62 19.59
C TYR A 238 -8.09 5.03 20.88
N GLN A 239 -7.39 5.04 22.02
CA GLN A 239 -7.98 5.41 23.30
C GLN A 239 -7.16 6.50 23.98
N GLU A 240 -5.88 6.24 24.26
CA GLU A 240 -5.06 7.11 25.09
C GLU A 240 -4.67 8.39 24.35
N LEU A 241 -4.15 8.27 23.12
CA LEU A 241 -3.70 9.41 22.34
C LEU A 241 -4.84 10.36 21.94
N PRO A 242 -6.02 9.90 21.46
CA PRO A 242 -7.16 10.78 21.24
C PRO A 242 -7.54 11.60 22.47
N LYS A 243 -7.62 10.96 23.64
CA LYS A 243 -7.95 11.63 24.91
C LYS A 243 -6.91 12.68 25.27
N THR A 244 -5.63 12.34 25.15
CA THR A 244 -4.52 13.27 25.43
C THR A 244 -4.49 14.46 24.46
N LEU A 245 -4.86 14.25 23.19
CA LEU A 245 -5.01 15.34 22.22
C LEU A 245 -6.18 16.27 22.58
N GLU A 246 -7.31 15.73 23.04
CA GLU A 246 -8.45 16.52 23.55
C GLU A 246 -8.08 17.35 24.79
N GLU A 247 -7.26 16.76 25.68
CA GLU A 247 -6.68 17.42 26.85
C GLU A 247 -5.59 18.44 26.50
N LYS A 248 -5.14 18.50 25.23
CA LYS A 248 -4.06 19.36 24.72
C LYS A 248 -2.73 19.19 25.47
N ASP A 249 -2.48 18.00 26.01
CA ASP A 249 -1.25 17.66 26.70
C ASP A 249 -0.18 17.23 25.69
N LYS A 250 0.68 18.18 25.30
CA LYS A 250 1.74 17.97 24.32
C LYS A 250 2.74 16.91 24.75
N GLU A 251 3.22 16.97 25.98
CA GLU A 251 4.31 16.11 26.45
C GLU A 251 3.88 14.65 26.48
N LYS A 252 2.68 14.41 27.03
CA LYS A 252 2.09 13.07 27.05
C LYS A 252 1.73 12.59 25.65
N ALA A 253 1.22 13.45 24.76
CA ALA A 253 0.95 13.06 23.37
C ALA A 253 2.24 12.65 22.64
N VAL A 254 3.32 13.40 22.86
CA VAL A 254 4.67 13.09 22.36
C VAL A 254 5.18 11.75 22.88
N ALA A 255 5.00 11.45 24.17
CA ALA A 255 5.40 10.19 24.78
C ALA A 255 4.60 9.01 24.22
N LEU A 256 3.27 9.12 24.17
CA LEU A 256 2.38 8.13 23.58
C LEU A 256 2.71 7.87 22.10
N TRP A 257 3.01 8.92 21.33
CA TRP A 257 3.44 8.75 19.94
C TRP A 257 4.74 7.94 19.84
N LYS A 258 5.74 8.21 20.69
CA LYS A 258 7.00 7.45 20.71
C LYS A 258 6.78 5.99 21.10
N ASP A 259 5.91 5.75 22.08
CA ASP A 259 5.53 4.41 22.50
C ASP A 259 4.80 3.64 21.38
N ALA A 260 3.90 4.30 20.65
CA ALA A 260 3.29 3.70 19.46
C ALA A 260 4.33 3.38 18.38
N MET A 261 5.30 4.26 18.15
CA MET A 261 6.39 4.02 17.19
C MET A 261 7.22 2.80 17.59
N LEU A 262 7.53 2.65 18.88
CA LEU A 262 8.23 1.47 19.39
C LEU A 262 7.47 0.18 19.08
N THR A 263 6.15 0.14 19.29
CA THR A 263 5.37 -1.07 18.95
C THR A 263 5.42 -1.43 17.46
N CYS A 264 5.53 -0.44 16.57
CA CYS A 264 5.76 -0.66 15.15
C CYS A 264 7.13 -1.32 14.90
N TYR A 265 8.17 -0.85 15.59
CA TYR A 265 9.51 -1.44 15.55
C TYR A 265 9.54 -2.87 16.08
N GLN A 266 8.82 -3.17 17.16
CA GLN A 266 8.72 -4.52 17.71
C GLN A 266 8.18 -5.50 16.65
N CYS A 267 7.08 -5.14 15.98
CA CYS A 267 6.48 -5.97 14.93
C CYS A 267 7.36 -6.09 13.67
N HIS A 268 8.04 -5.02 13.28
CA HIS A 268 8.72 -4.94 11.98
C HIS A 268 10.21 -5.21 12.00
N GLN A 269 10.87 -5.06 13.14
CA GLN A 269 12.28 -5.34 13.35
C GLN A 269 12.52 -6.53 14.29
N GLY A 270 11.46 -7.06 14.94
CA GLY A 270 11.59 -8.19 15.85
C GLY A 270 12.24 -7.81 17.19
N ILE A 271 11.97 -6.59 17.69
CA ILE A 271 12.49 -6.14 18.99
C ILE A 271 11.62 -6.74 20.09
N GLY A 272 12.15 -7.74 20.81
CA GLY A 272 11.48 -8.38 21.94
C GLY A 272 10.30 -9.31 21.58
N ILE A 273 9.98 -9.46 20.29
CA ILE A 273 9.04 -10.46 19.74
C ILE A 273 9.56 -10.97 18.39
N PRO A 274 9.09 -12.13 17.88
CA PRO A 274 9.40 -12.55 16.52
C PRO A 274 9.03 -11.47 15.49
N GLN A 275 9.91 -11.26 14.50
CA GLN A 275 9.62 -10.34 13.41
C GLN A 275 8.40 -10.83 12.61
N LEU A 276 7.27 -10.16 12.77
CA LEU A 276 6.02 -10.54 12.11
C LEU A 276 6.06 -10.21 10.62
N ARG A 277 6.72 -9.09 10.29
CA ARG A 277 6.81 -8.63 8.91
C ARG A 277 8.02 -7.75 8.69
N LYS A 278 8.90 -8.19 7.80
CA LYS A 278 9.96 -7.33 7.26
C LYS A 278 9.34 -6.11 6.55
N PHE A 279 9.64 -4.92 7.05
CA PHE A 279 9.38 -3.66 6.38
C PHE A 279 10.72 -3.03 6.02
N LYS A 280 10.97 -2.89 4.72
CA LYS A 280 12.09 -2.13 4.18
C LYS A 280 11.47 -1.10 3.23
N PRO A 281 11.25 0.14 3.68
CA PRO A 281 10.69 1.17 2.80
C PRO A 281 11.63 1.36 1.60
N VAL A 282 11.03 1.61 0.43
CA VAL A 282 11.80 2.04 -0.74
C VAL A 282 12.40 3.40 -0.43
N GLU A 283 13.61 3.68 -0.91
CA GLU A 283 14.35 4.91 -0.58
C GLU A 283 13.54 6.18 -0.86
N GLU A 284 12.88 6.26 -2.01
CA GLU A 284 12.00 7.38 -2.38
C GLU A 284 10.85 7.60 -1.37
N ILE A 285 10.30 6.52 -0.81
CA ILE A 285 9.23 6.56 0.19
C ILE A 285 9.76 7.03 1.53
N HIS A 286 10.94 6.56 1.92
CA HIS A 286 11.62 7.05 3.13
C HIS A 286 12.02 8.53 3.00
N ALA A 287 12.44 8.95 1.81
CA ALA A 287 12.72 10.36 1.54
C ALA A 287 11.46 11.23 1.70
N LYS A 288 10.28 10.75 1.26
CA LYS A 288 9.01 11.45 1.51
C LYS A 288 8.68 11.56 3.00
N HIS A 289 8.89 10.51 3.77
CA HIS A 289 8.74 10.53 5.23
C HIS A 289 9.59 11.64 5.87
N GLN A 290 10.85 11.78 5.45
CA GLN A 290 11.73 12.86 5.92
C GLN A 290 11.18 14.24 5.55
N ARG A 291 10.73 14.45 4.31
CA ARG A 291 10.18 15.74 3.86
C ARG A 291 8.92 16.16 4.63
N ILE A 292 8.06 15.19 4.98
CA ILE A 292 6.90 15.46 5.85
C ILE A 292 7.38 15.92 7.22
N ALA A 293 8.38 15.28 7.82
CA ALA A 293 8.91 15.73 9.12
C ALA A 293 9.51 17.14 9.03
N GLU A 294 10.28 17.42 7.97
CA GLU A 294 10.93 18.71 7.73
C GLU A 294 9.94 19.86 7.51
N SER A 295 8.76 19.60 6.93
CA SER A 295 7.72 20.64 6.78
C SER A 295 7.17 21.13 8.12
N PHE A 296 7.30 20.34 9.18
CA PHE A 296 7.02 20.75 10.56
C PHE A 296 8.27 21.24 11.32
N GLY A 297 9.43 21.34 10.65
CA GLY A 297 10.70 21.70 11.29
C GLY A 297 11.28 20.59 12.17
N LEU A 298 10.93 19.32 11.91
CA LEU A 298 11.47 18.16 12.60
C LEU A 298 12.59 17.50 11.79
N SER A 299 13.50 16.82 12.48
CA SER A 299 14.57 16.04 11.87
C SER A 299 14.36 14.54 12.08
N CYS A 300 15.13 13.69 11.40
CA CYS A 300 15.09 12.24 11.61
C CYS A 300 15.28 11.84 13.09
N THR A 301 16.10 12.56 13.86
CA THR A 301 16.34 12.24 15.27
C THR A 301 15.15 12.57 16.17
N ALA A 302 14.23 13.43 15.73
CA ALA A 302 12.97 13.67 16.45
C ALA A 302 12.05 12.43 16.41
N CYS A 303 12.16 11.62 15.35
CA CYS A 303 11.37 10.39 15.15
C CYS A 303 12.14 9.12 15.56
N HIS A 304 13.45 9.09 15.35
CA HIS A 304 14.33 7.94 15.56
C HIS A 304 15.33 8.21 16.68
N ALA A 305 14.93 7.96 17.92
CA ALA A 305 15.75 8.17 19.10
C ALA A 305 15.60 7.02 20.10
N GLY A 306 16.65 6.77 20.90
CA GLY A 306 16.66 5.70 21.88
C GLY A 306 16.37 4.34 21.24
N GLN A 307 15.29 3.68 21.67
CA GLN A 307 14.92 2.34 21.20
C GLN A 307 14.46 2.29 19.73
N THR A 308 14.18 3.44 19.09
CA THR A 308 13.80 3.54 17.67
C THR A 308 14.90 4.15 16.79
N GLN A 309 16.17 4.11 17.22
CA GLN A 309 17.29 4.75 16.52
C GLN A 309 17.68 4.14 15.16
N ILE A 310 17.13 2.98 14.79
CA ILE A 310 17.47 2.30 13.53
C ILE A 310 16.96 3.16 12.36
N ARG A 311 17.88 3.77 11.62
CA ARG A 311 17.56 4.55 10.42
C ARG A 311 17.14 3.63 9.27
N GLY A 312 16.21 4.08 8.43
CA GLY A 312 15.72 3.32 7.28
C GLY A 312 14.53 2.39 7.56
N TYR A 313 13.87 2.56 8.71
CA TYR A 313 12.49 2.12 8.94
C TYR A 313 11.53 3.30 8.84
#